data_AF-A0A812GUN9-F1
#
_entry.id   AF-A0A812GUN9-F1
#
_cell.length_a   1.000
_cell.length_b   1.000
_cell.length_c   1.000
_cell.angle_alpha   90.00
_cell.angle_beta   90.00
_cell.angle_gamma   90.00
#
_symmetry.space_group_name_H-M   'P 1'
#
loop_
_entity.id
_entity.type
_entity.pdbx_description
1 polymer ?
#
loop_
_entity_poly.entity_id
_entity_poly.type
_entity_poly.pdbx_seq_one_letter_code
_entity_poly.pdbx_strand_id
1 'polypeptide(L)'
;MLQVSMLSGETVTSIPVGKIDDVKGLKQHLTQLHGFPPRFRQRVFLHGELLEEAVKLDSPMTLDLVLLAFAGVSEKQVEELAAAAQQGSISE
;
A
#
# COMPACT_ATOMS: atom_id res chain seq x y z
N MET A 1 -5.57 9.10 -17.97
CA MET A 1 -4.45 8.52 -17.22
C MET A 1 -4.80 8.53 -15.75
N LEU A 2 -4.35 7.52 -15.01
CA LEU A 2 -4.29 7.54 -13.55
C LEU A 2 -2.95 8.18 -13.17
N GLN A 3 -3.00 9.37 -12.57
CA GLN A 3 -1.82 10.06 -12.09
C GLN A 3 -1.65 9.73 -10.61
N VAL A 4 -0.50 9.20 -10.21
CA VAL A 4 -0.23 8.85 -8.82
C VAL A 4 0.88 9.74 -8.29
N SER A 5 0.61 10.44 -7.19
CA SER A 5 1.58 11.31 -6.51
C SER A 5 1.65 10.99 -5.02
N MET A 6 2.78 11.29 -4.39
CA MET A 6 2.88 11.34 -2.93
C MET A 6 2.21 12.61 -2.40
N LEU A 7 1.82 12.62 -1.11
CA LEU A 7 1.32 13.85 -0.46
C LEU A 7 2.33 15.00 -0.43
N SER A 8 3.61 14.72 -0.64
CA SER A 8 4.64 15.74 -0.84
C SER A 8 4.52 16.49 -2.17
N GLY A 9 3.68 16.01 -3.09
CA GLY A 9 3.56 16.50 -4.47
C GLY A 9 4.50 15.78 -5.46
N GLU A 10 5.36 14.86 -4.99
CA GLU A 10 6.22 14.07 -5.86
C GLU A 10 5.37 13.15 -6.75
N THR A 11 5.55 13.23 -8.07
CA THR A 11 4.88 12.34 -9.01
C THR A 11 5.55 10.96 -8.98
N VAL A 12 4.77 9.92 -8.69
CA VAL A 12 5.23 8.53 -8.66
C VAL A 12 5.19 7.92 -10.05
N THR A 13 4.01 7.95 -10.68
CA THR A 13 3.80 7.28 -11.97
C THR A 13 2.51 7.76 -12.65
N SER A 14 2.44 7.50 -13.95
CA SER A 14 1.25 7.76 -14.78
C SER A 14 0.86 6.50 -15.53
N ILE A 15 -0.36 6.02 -15.31
CA ILE A 15 -0.82 4.72 -15.79
C ILE A 15 -2.01 4.91 -16.75
N PRO A 16 -2.03 4.27 -17.93
CA PRO A 16 -3.20 4.27 -18.79
C PRO A 16 -4.42 3.69 -18.07
N VAL A 17 -5.57 4.36 -18.23
CA VAL A 17 -6.86 3.85 -17.74
C VAL A 17 -7.16 2.52 -18.44
N GLY A 18 -7.66 1.53 -17.70
CA GLY A 18 -7.93 0.18 -18.21
C GLY A 18 -6.72 -0.77 -18.17
N LYS A 19 -5.50 -0.30 -17.82
CA LYS A 19 -4.37 -1.20 -17.52
C LYS A 19 -4.49 -1.83 -16.12
N ILE A 20 -5.18 -1.13 -15.22
CA ILE A 20 -5.39 -1.54 -13.83
C ILE A 20 -6.88 -1.38 -13.53
N ASP A 21 -7.48 -2.43 -12.99
CA ASP A 21 -8.94 -2.47 -12.80
C ASP A 21 -9.39 -1.75 -11.53
N ASP A 22 -8.67 -1.94 -10.43
CA ASP A 22 -9.06 -1.47 -9.10
C ASP A 22 -7.86 -1.03 -8.24
N VAL A 23 -8.17 -0.45 -7.09
CA VAL A 23 -7.18 0.05 -6.12
C VAL A 23 -6.26 -1.06 -5.61
N LYS A 24 -6.77 -2.29 -5.44
CA LYS A 24 -5.94 -3.44 -5.08
C LYS A 24 -4.88 -3.73 -6.14
N GLY A 25 -5.28 -3.79 -7.41
CA GLY A 25 -4.39 -3.97 -8.55
C GLY A 25 -3.37 -2.84 -8.64
N LEU A 26 -3.78 -1.61 -8.37
CA LEU A 26 -2.88 -0.46 -8.33
C LEU A 26 -1.78 -0.64 -7.27
N LYS A 27 -2.16 -0.96 -6.03
CA LYS A 27 -1.21 -1.17 -4.94
C LYS A 27 -0.22 -2.30 -5.24
N GLN A 28 -0.71 -3.40 -5.82
CA GLN A 28 0.13 -4.51 -6.25
C GLN A 28 1.11 -4.09 -7.36
N HIS A 29 0.62 -3.34 -8.36
CA HIS A 29 1.46 -2.82 -9.44
C HIS A 29 2.56 -1.90 -8.92
N LEU A 30 2.24 -1.02 -7.96
CA LEU A 30 3.20 -0.12 -7.34
C LEU A 30 4.27 -0.87 -6.53
N THR A 31 3.90 -1.93 -5.81
CA THR A 31 4.90 -2.82 -5.17
C THR A 31 5.82 -3.46 -6.20
N GLN A 32 5.27 -4.02 -7.28
CA GLN A 32 6.05 -4.73 -8.29
C GLN A 32 7.00 -3.81 -9.06
N LEU A 33 6.52 -2.62 -9.45
CA LEU A 33 7.26 -1.71 -10.32
C LEU A 33 8.21 -0.78 -9.56
N HIS A 34 7.78 -0.28 -8.39
CA HIS A 34 8.52 0.73 -7.63
C HIS A 34 9.14 0.19 -6.33
N GLY A 35 8.91 -1.08 -5.99
CA GLY A 35 9.42 -1.67 -4.75
C GLY A 35 8.73 -1.12 -3.49
N PHE A 36 7.57 -0.47 -3.63
CA PHE A 36 6.84 0.06 -2.49
C PHE A 36 6.36 -1.05 -1.54
N PRO A 37 6.18 -0.72 -0.24
CA PRO A 37 5.72 -1.67 0.77
C PRO A 37 4.48 -2.47 0.33
N PRO A 38 4.22 -3.65 0.91
CA PRO A 38 3.05 -4.47 0.56
C PRO A 38 1.74 -3.68 0.61
N ARG A 39 0.74 -4.08 -0.19
CA ARG A 39 -0.52 -3.35 -0.38
C ARG A 39 -1.20 -2.83 0.89
N PHE A 40 -1.11 -3.56 2.00
CA PHE A 40 -1.72 -3.18 3.28
C PHE A 40 -1.05 -1.97 3.95
N ARG A 41 0.18 -1.65 3.53
CA ARG A 41 0.95 -0.46 3.91
C ARG A 41 0.80 0.69 2.92
N GLN A 42 -0.01 0.54 1.88
CA GLN A 42 -0.30 1.59 0.92
C GLN A 42 -1.73 2.09 1.11
N ARG A 43 -1.90 3.40 1.32
CA ARG A 43 -3.20 4.07 1.30
C ARG A 43 -3.28 4.94 0.05
N VAL A 44 -4.38 4.81 -0.68
CA VAL A 44 -4.64 5.55 -1.92
C VAL A 44 -5.84 6.45 -1.66
N PHE A 45 -5.71 7.73 -1.99
CA PHE A 45 -6.73 8.72 -1.79
C PHE A 45 -7.14 9.37 -3.10
N LEU A 46 -8.40 9.79 -3.18
CA LEU A 46 -8.91 10.66 -4.23
C LEU A 46 -9.51 11.89 -3.56
N HIS A 47 -8.91 13.07 -3.80
CA HIS A 47 -9.35 14.33 -3.19
C HIS A 47 -9.46 14.28 -1.65
N GLY A 48 -8.53 13.57 -1.00
CA GLY A 48 -8.51 13.40 0.45
C GLY A 48 -9.35 12.23 0.99
N GLU A 49 -10.18 11.60 0.16
CA GLU A 49 -10.99 10.44 0.56
C GLU A 49 -10.24 9.14 0.34
N LEU A 50 -10.18 8.28 1.37
CA LEU A 50 -9.50 6.99 1.31
C LEU A 50 -10.29 6.03 0.41
N LEU A 51 -9.64 5.48 -0.62
CA LEU A 51 -10.25 4.50 -1.49
C LEU A 51 -10.12 3.08 -0.96
N GLU A 52 -11.22 2.35 -0.97
CA GLU A 52 -11.26 0.92 -0.67
C GLU A 52 -10.64 0.06 -1.78
N GLU A 53 -10.25 -1.17 -1.45
CA GLU A 53 -9.55 -2.06 -2.39
C GLU A 53 -10.31 -2.35 -3.69
N ALA A 54 -11.65 -2.43 -3.63
CA ALA A 54 -12.51 -2.82 -4.74
C ALA A 54 -12.96 -1.64 -5.63
N VAL A 55 -12.61 -0.40 -5.28
CA VAL A 55 -12.97 0.79 -6.07
C VAL A 55 -12.33 0.68 -7.46
N LYS A 56 -13.14 0.87 -8.50
CA LYS A 56 -12.70 0.81 -9.90
C LYS A 56 -11.94 2.05 -10.32
N LEU A 57 -10.91 1.83 -11.15
CA LEU A 57 -10.05 2.88 -11.72
C LEU A 57 -10.29 2.99 -13.23
N ASP A 58 -11.56 3.10 -13.61
CA ASP A 58 -12.07 3.05 -14.98
C ASP A 58 -12.13 4.42 -15.68
N SER A 59 -11.75 5.49 -14.98
CA SER A 59 -11.72 6.84 -15.49
C SER A 59 -10.42 7.56 -15.09
N PRO A 60 -10.04 8.64 -15.80
CA PRO A 60 -8.87 9.43 -15.42
C PRO A 60 -9.02 10.02 -14.02
N MET A 61 -8.02 9.83 -13.17
CA MET A 61 -8.03 10.29 -11.78
C MET A 61 -6.62 10.74 -11.35
N THR A 62 -6.57 11.70 -10.43
CA THR A 62 -5.34 12.05 -9.71
C THR A 62 -5.45 11.46 -8.31
N LEU A 63 -4.52 10.58 -7.98
CA LEU A 63 -4.53 9.76 -6.79
C LEU A 63 -3.32 10.11 -5.91
N ASP A 64 -3.59 10.29 -4.62
CA ASP A 64 -2.53 10.48 -3.65
C ASP A 64 -2.18 9.17 -2.98
N LEU A 65 -0.88 8.87 -2.88
CA LEU A 65 -0.32 7.69 -2.26
C LEU A 65 0.33 8.06 -0.92
N VAL A 66 -0.02 7.31 0.12
CA VAL A 66 0.63 7.36 1.43
C VAL A 66 1.17 5.98 1.77
N LEU A 67 2.47 5.93 2.04
CA LEU A 67 3.17 4.74 2.50
C LEU A 67 3.23 4.73 4.03
N LEU A 68 2.68 3.69 4.65
CA LEU A 68 2.71 3.50 6.09
C LEU A 68 4.02 2.82 6.49
N ALA A 69 4.73 3.42 7.45
CA ALA A 69 5.93 2.81 8.02
C ALA A 69 5.61 1.50 8.75
N PHE A 70 6.58 0.59 8.79
CA PHE A 70 6.51 -0.55 9.68
C PHE A 70 6.66 -0.11 11.14
N ALA A 71 6.12 -0.92 12.06
CA ALA A 71 6.37 -0.68 13.47
C ALA A 71 7.88 -0.85 13.72
N GLY A 72 8.48 0.11 14.44
CA GLY A 72 9.82 -0.07 14.97
C GLY A 72 9.75 -1.13 16.06
N VAL A 73 10.31 -2.32 15.78
CA VAL A 73 10.39 -3.43 16.74
C VAL A 73 11.83 -3.64 17.15
N SER A 74 12.06 -3.92 18.43
CA SER A 74 13.38 -4.31 18.94
C SER A 74 13.69 -5.77 18.60
N GLU A 75 14.97 -6.13 18.56
CA GLU A 75 15.39 -7.53 18.34
C GLU A 75 14.77 -8.48 19.36
N LYS A 76 14.68 -8.06 20.63
CA LYS A 76 14.02 -8.81 21.70
C LYS A 76 12.57 -9.16 21.37
N GLN A 77 11.80 -8.22 20.82
CA GLN A 77 10.41 -8.46 20.43
C GLN A 77 10.30 -9.42 19.24
N VAL A 78 11.26 -9.38 18.33
CA VAL A 78 11.33 -10.31 17.20
C VAL A 78 11.60 -11.73 17.69
N GLU A 79 12.57 -11.89 18.59
CA GLU A 79 12.91 -13.18 19.20
C GLU A 79 11.75 -13.75 20.01
N GLU A 80 11.10 -12.92 20.83
CA GLU A 80 9.93 -13.31 21.62
C GLU A 80 8.79 -13.81 20.71
N LEU A 81 8.49 -13.08 19.64
CA LEU A 81 7.46 -13.47 18.68
C LEU A 81 7.83 -14.78 17.97
N ALA A 82 9.09 -14.95 17.57
CA ALA A 82 9.57 -16.16 16.90
C ALA A 82 9.50 -17.38 17.84
N ALA A 83 9.90 -17.23 19.10
CA ALA A 83 9.84 -18.29 20.10
C ALA A 83 8.39 -18.69 20.41
N ALA A 84 7.49 -17.70 20.57
CA ALA A 84 6.07 -17.95 20.78
C ALA A 84 5.45 -18.74 19.61
N ALA A 85 5.76 -18.35 18.37
CA ALA A 85 5.29 -19.05 17.17
C ALA A 85 5.81 -20.48 17.07
N GLN A 86 7.10 -20.73 17.38
CA GLN A 86 7.67 -22.08 17.41
C GLN A 86 7.01 -22.99 18.44
N GLN A 87 6.58 -22.42 19.57
CA GLN A 87 5.92 -23.15 20.65
C GLN A 87 4.40 -23.25 20.47
N GLY A 88 3.84 -22.64 19.42
CA GLY A 88 2.38 -22.58 19.22
C GLY A 88 1.65 -21.78 20.29
N SER A 89 2.34 -20.87 20.99
CA SER A 89 1.74 -20.01 22.02
C SER A 89 0.94 -18.89 21.35
N ILE A 90 -0.37 -18.85 21.63
CA ILE A 90 -1.34 -17.92 21.03
C ILE A 90 -1.71 -16.77 21.98
N SER A 91 -0.87 -16.47 22.98
CA SER A 91 -1.17 -15.44 23.97
C SER A 91 -1.38 -14.08 23.28
N GLU A 92 -2.63 -13.60 23.33
CA GLU A 92 -3.13 -12.31 22.85
C GLU A 92 -2.56 -11.13 23.63
#